data_AF-A0A6N3DGC9-F1
#
_entry.id   AF-A0A6N3DGC9-F1
#
_cell.length_a   1.000
_cell.length_b   1.000
_cell.length_c   1.000
_cell.angle_alpha   90.00
_cell.angle_beta   90.00
_cell.angle_gamma   90.00
#
_symmetry.space_group_name_H-M   'P 1'
#
loop_
_entity.id
_entity.type
_entity.pdbx_description
1 polymer ?
#
loop_
_entity_poly.entity_id
_entity_poly.type
_entity_poly.pdbx_seq_one_letter_code
_entity_poly.pdbx_strand_id
1 'polypeptide(L)'
;MVSLEDALLQKQFFDYLLNRVSTGKSNVYINEDDDKRIYCLDNTENIDKGFNGFYLKTKKGKELEIHYMDVVTDYKQYLNPLFDFENVIGALDDECYREYRYRNDVEKLINNILFSKYLINNYFTAPDDIKAIKTDSVYKSNLLTCRNAIFAWTRAGRVDNIGYILPKAALEVVINSIRKEYIKLAQKQLNLYFALNKYFNKQENDMEGIRESLRTKVNSEHQNVIENDLEYSFAVGQIIYFLQTKSKAKKRTQDFINQFIIIRNDAVLKNKLRQFYRRYNYEMTIEDKRFKNLYGMVELYLNVGKIDQGMLLAGYLGENLIYEKGEKENG
;
A
#
# COMPACT_ATOMS: atom_id res chain seq x y z
N MET A 1 -34.68 -34.55 -7.83
CA MET A 1 -34.45 -34.80 -9.26
C MET A 1 -34.92 -33.54 -9.98
N VAL A 2 -34.07 -32.88 -10.77
CA VAL A 2 -34.42 -31.64 -11.50
C VAL A 2 -35.41 -31.99 -12.60
N SER A 3 -36.45 -31.18 -12.84
CA SER A 3 -37.40 -31.44 -13.92
C SER A 3 -36.72 -31.30 -15.29
N LEU A 4 -37.31 -31.90 -16.34
CA LEU A 4 -36.77 -31.75 -17.71
C LEU A 4 -36.77 -30.27 -18.13
N GLU A 5 -37.81 -29.52 -17.75
CA GLU A 5 -37.93 -28.09 -18.04
C GLU A 5 -36.83 -27.27 -17.36
N ASP A 6 -36.61 -27.51 -16.06
CA ASP A 6 -35.53 -26.85 -15.31
C ASP A 6 -34.15 -27.19 -15.89
N ALA A 7 -33.92 -28.44 -16.30
CA ALA A 7 -32.67 -28.86 -16.92
C ALA A 7 -32.43 -28.17 -18.27
N LEU A 8 -33.47 -27.98 -19.07
CA LEU A 8 -33.40 -27.25 -20.33
C LEU A 8 -33.12 -25.76 -20.11
N LEU A 9 -33.78 -25.13 -19.12
CA LEU A 9 -33.54 -23.74 -18.75
C LEU A 9 -32.11 -23.51 -18.24
N GLN A 10 -31.61 -24.40 -17.39
CA GLN A 10 -30.21 -24.36 -16.93
C GLN A 10 -29.24 -24.45 -18.11
N LYS A 11 -29.47 -25.38 -19.05
CA LYS A 11 -28.63 -25.50 -20.24
C LYS A 11 -28.65 -24.20 -21.07
N GLN A 12 -29.82 -23.64 -21.34
CA GLN A 12 -29.95 -22.38 -22.07
C GLN A 12 -29.19 -21.23 -21.39
N PHE A 13 -29.25 -21.15 -20.06
CA PHE A 13 -28.52 -20.13 -19.30
C PHE A 13 -27.00 -20.32 -19.41
N PHE A 14 -26.49 -21.54 -19.26
CA PHE A 14 -25.07 -21.83 -19.40
C PHE A 14 -24.57 -21.58 -20.83
N ASP A 15 -25.33 -21.97 -21.86
CA ASP A 15 -25.02 -21.70 -23.27
C ASP A 15 -24.99 -20.17 -23.54
N TYR A 16 -25.93 -19.42 -22.96
CA TYR A 16 -25.93 -17.96 -23.02
C TYR A 16 -24.65 -17.36 -22.42
N LEU A 17 -24.28 -17.78 -21.21
CA LEU A 17 -23.06 -17.29 -20.55
C LEU A 17 -21.78 -17.71 -21.30
N LEU A 18 -21.75 -18.90 -21.89
CA LEU A 18 -20.62 -19.39 -22.69
C LEU A 18 -20.38 -18.52 -23.94
N ASN A 19 -21.46 -18.09 -24.60
CA ASN A 19 -21.38 -17.14 -25.70
C ASN A 19 -20.84 -15.78 -25.24
N ARG A 20 -21.29 -15.29 -24.08
CA ARG A 20 -20.83 -14.00 -23.53
C ARG A 20 -19.34 -14.02 -23.16
N VAL A 21 -18.89 -15.03 -22.42
CA VAL A 21 -17.46 -15.14 -22.05
C VAL A 21 -16.57 -15.32 -23.28
N SER A 22 -17.07 -15.96 -24.35
CA SER A 22 -16.35 -16.08 -25.63
C SER A 22 -16.11 -14.72 -26.33
N THR A 23 -16.91 -13.70 -26.00
CA THR A 23 -16.70 -12.31 -26.45
C THR A 23 -15.91 -11.45 -25.46
N GLY A 24 -15.32 -12.05 -24.42
CA GLY A 24 -14.56 -11.34 -23.38
C GLY A 24 -15.40 -10.83 -22.20
N LYS A 25 -16.74 -10.95 -22.26
CA LYS A 25 -17.68 -10.50 -21.23
C LYS A 25 -17.80 -11.54 -20.13
N SER A 26 -16.84 -11.53 -19.21
CA SER A 26 -16.67 -12.51 -18.13
C SER A 26 -17.25 -12.08 -16.78
N ASN A 27 -17.66 -10.82 -16.64
CA ASN A 27 -18.24 -10.28 -15.41
C ASN A 27 -19.77 -10.25 -15.57
N VAL A 28 -20.49 -11.11 -14.85
CA VAL A 28 -21.94 -11.25 -14.99
C VAL A 28 -22.60 -10.72 -13.73
N TYR A 29 -23.55 -9.79 -13.90
CA TYR A 29 -24.36 -9.25 -12.82
C TYR A 29 -25.82 -9.60 -13.09
N ILE A 30 -26.51 -10.15 -12.09
CA ILE A 30 -27.89 -10.63 -12.19
C ILE A 30 -28.74 -9.93 -11.14
N ASN A 31 -29.78 -9.22 -11.57
CA ASN A 31 -30.74 -8.56 -10.70
C ASN A 31 -32.16 -8.85 -11.22
N GLU A 32 -32.96 -9.56 -10.45
CA GLU A 32 -34.31 -9.96 -10.87
C GLU A 32 -35.30 -8.78 -10.92
N ASP A 33 -35.04 -7.75 -10.11
CA ASP A 33 -35.89 -6.56 -9.95
C ASP A 33 -35.59 -5.49 -11.02
N ASP A 34 -34.61 -5.73 -11.88
CA ASP A 34 -34.18 -4.80 -12.93
C ASP A 34 -34.85 -5.11 -14.27
N ASP A 35 -35.24 -4.08 -15.03
CA ASP A 35 -35.73 -4.21 -16.40
C ASP A 35 -34.74 -5.01 -17.27
N LYS A 36 -33.44 -4.76 -17.08
CA LYS A 36 -32.37 -5.57 -17.66
C LYS A 36 -31.81 -6.50 -16.59
N ARG A 37 -32.34 -7.72 -16.53
CA ARG A 37 -32.00 -8.68 -15.48
C ARG A 37 -30.56 -9.18 -15.47
N ILE A 38 -29.89 -9.21 -16.63
CA ILE A 38 -28.52 -9.76 -16.75
C ILE A 38 -27.63 -8.77 -17.49
N TYR A 39 -26.53 -8.36 -16.84
CA TYR A 39 -25.45 -7.59 -17.43
C TYR A 39 -24.23 -8.48 -17.59
N CYS A 40 -23.72 -8.60 -18.82
CA CYS A 40 -22.45 -9.29 -19.09
C CYS A 40 -21.44 -8.24 -19.57
N LEU A 41 -20.42 -8.01 -18.75
CA LEU A 41 -19.45 -6.94 -18.90
C LEU A 41 -18.04 -7.50 -19.07
N ASP A 42 -17.19 -6.80 -19.81
CA ASP A 42 -15.74 -7.02 -19.78
C ASP A 42 -15.11 -6.38 -18.52
N ASN A 43 -13.77 -6.34 -18.43
CA ASN A 43 -13.09 -5.81 -17.24
C ASN A 43 -13.06 -4.26 -17.18
N THR A 44 -13.42 -3.60 -18.28
CA THR A 44 -13.42 -2.15 -18.49
C THR A 44 -14.82 -1.53 -18.38
N GLU A 45 -15.85 -2.29 -18.77
CA GLU A 45 -17.25 -1.91 -18.66
C GLU A 45 -17.72 -1.94 -17.19
N ASN A 46 -18.67 -1.07 -16.86
CA ASN A 46 -19.27 -0.95 -15.53
C ASN A 46 -20.80 -0.78 -15.61
N ILE A 47 -21.46 -0.92 -14.46
CA ILE A 47 -22.87 -0.53 -14.30
C ILE A 47 -22.89 0.88 -13.70
N ASP A 48 -23.44 1.84 -14.45
CA ASP A 48 -23.45 3.25 -14.04
C ASP A 48 -24.40 3.53 -12.87
N LYS A 49 -25.52 2.81 -12.84
CA LYS A 49 -26.47 2.82 -11.72
C LYS A 49 -25.96 1.96 -10.56
N GLY A 50 -26.45 2.24 -9.36
CA GLY A 50 -26.25 1.34 -8.22
C GLY A 50 -26.76 -0.07 -8.55
N PHE A 51 -26.09 -1.10 -8.03
CA PHE A 51 -26.43 -2.49 -8.32
C PHE A 51 -26.67 -3.31 -7.05
N ASN A 52 -27.74 -4.10 -7.05
CA ASN A 52 -28.08 -5.11 -6.04
C ASN A 52 -28.40 -6.42 -6.75
N GLY A 53 -27.94 -7.55 -6.21
CA GLY A 53 -28.21 -8.87 -6.80
C GLY A 53 -27.02 -9.81 -6.68
N PHE A 54 -26.74 -10.58 -7.73
CA PHE A 54 -25.64 -11.54 -7.77
C PHE A 54 -24.56 -11.12 -8.75
N TYR A 55 -23.32 -11.40 -8.40
CA TYR A 55 -22.18 -11.31 -9.30
C TYR A 55 -21.59 -12.69 -9.55
N LEU A 56 -21.26 -12.99 -10.82
CA LEU A 56 -20.54 -14.19 -11.23
C LEU A 56 -19.31 -13.80 -12.06
N LYS A 57 -18.16 -14.38 -11.73
CA LYS A 57 -16.99 -14.38 -12.61
C LYS A 57 -16.97 -15.67 -13.41
N THR A 58 -17.08 -15.56 -14.73
CA THR A 58 -17.06 -16.71 -15.63
C THR A 58 -15.73 -16.82 -16.37
N LYS A 59 -15.37 -18.04 -16.76
CA LYS A 59 -14.21 -18.33 -17.61
C LYS A 59 -14.59 -19.35 -18.68
N LYS A 60 -14.02 -19.15 -19.88
CA LYS A 60 -14.10 -20.13 -20.96
C LYS A 60 -13.10 -21.28 -20.70
N GLY A 61 -13.62 -22.46 -20.41
CA GLY A 61 -12.89 -23.72 -20.41
C GLY A 61 -13.32 -24.60 -21.60
N LYS A 62 -13.23 -25.93 -21.43
CA LYS A 62 -13.94 -26.87 -22.32
C LYS A 62 -15.46 -26.67 -22.23
N GLU A 63 -15.91 -26.36 -21.01
CA GLU A 63 -17.26 -25.91 -20.69
C GLU A 63 -17.16 -24.53 -19.99
N LEU A 64 -18.31 -23.91 -19.72
CA LEU A 64 -18.35 -22.70 -18.92
C LEU A 64 -17.94 -23.01 -17.48
N GLU A 65 -17.00 -22.26 -16.94
CA GLU A 65 -16.59 -22.35 -15.54
C GLU A 65 -17.04 -21.08 -14.80
N ILE A 66 -17.59 -21.24 -13.59
CA ILE A 66 -17.87 -20.13 -12.66
C ILE A 66 -16.75 -20.14 -11.61
N HIS A 67 -15.90 -19.11 -11.63
CA HIS A 67 -14.71 -19.01 -10.78
C HIS A 67 -14.96 -18.25 -9.48
N TYR A 68 -15.99 -17.41 -9.46
CA TYR A 68 -16.38 -16.63 -8.29
C TYR A 68 -17.87 -16.31 -8.36
N MET A 69 -18.52 -16.32 -7.21
CA MET A 69 -19.89 -15.87 -7.03
C MET A 69 -19.99 -15.10 -5.73
N ASP A 70 -20.76 -14.00 -5.73
CA ASP A 70 -21.01 -13.23 -4.53
C ASP A 70 -22.36 -12.49 -4.62
N VAL A 71 -22.87 -12.11 -3.45
CA VAL A 71 -24.02 -11.22 -3.34
C VAL A 71 -23.51 -9.79 -3.36
N VAL A 72 -24.14 -8.97 -4.19
CA VAL A 72 -23.81 -7.57 -4.37
C VAL A 72 -24.92 -6.73 -3.74
N THR A 73 -24.53 -5.80 -2.88
CA THR A 73 -25.44 -4.88 -2.21
C THR A 73 -24.92 -3.45 -2.37
N ASP A 74 -25.76 -2.57 -2.90
CA ASP A 74 -25.49 -1.15 -3.16
C ASP A 74 -24.15 -0.89 -3.86
N TYR A 75 -23.78 -1.74 -4.83
CA TYR A 75 -22.51 -1.58 -5.54
C TYR A 75 -22.53 -0.32 -6.41
N LYS A 76 -21.44 0.45 -6.33
CA LYS A 76 -21.21 1.68 -7.07
C LYS A 76 -19.81 1.66 -7.67
N GLN A 77 -19.72 1.97 -8.97
CA GLN A 77 -18.43 2.16 -9.64
C GLN A 77 -17.71 3.43 -9.17
N TYR A 78 -18.47 4.44 -8.77
CA TYR A 78 -17.97 5.70 -8.24
C TYR A 78 -17.63 5.54 -6.76
N LEU A 79 -16.47 6.04 -6.38
CA LEU A 79 -16.02 6.04 -4.99
C LEU A 79 -16.65 7.23 -4.27
N ASN A 80 -17.21 6.96 -3.09
CA ASN A 80 -17.60 7.98 -2.12
C ASN A 80 -17.17 7.52 -0.71
N PRO A 81 -16.16 8.15 -0.08
CA PRO A 81 -15.39 9.31 -0.58
C PRO A 81 -14.54 8.95 -1.81
N LEU A 82 -13.94 9.97 -2.45
CA LEU A 82 -12.92 9.76 -3.50
C LEU A 82 -11.68 9.07 -2.90
N PHE A 83 -10.92 8.37 -3.74
CA PHE A 83 -9.63 7.81 -3.32
C PHE A 83 -8.52 8.81 -3.62
N ASP A 84 -7.98 9.41 -2.58
CA ASP A 84 -6.99 10.46 -2.67
C ASP A 84 -5.58 9.88 -2.56
N PHE A 85 -4.80 9.95 -3.65
CA PHE A 85 -3.43 9.44 -3.68
C PHE A 85 -2.44 10.59 -3.79
N GLU A 86 -1.86 10.95 -2.64
CA GLU A 86 -0.97 12.10 -2.53
C GLU A 86 0.48 11.69 -2.25
N ASN A 87 1.41 12.60 -2.57
CA ASN A 87 2.82 12.44 -2.28
C ASN A 87 3.17 12.94 -0.85
N VAL A 88 2.72 12.21 0.17
CA VAL A 88 2.83 12.66 1.57
C VAL A 88 4.26 12.64 2.13
N ILE A 89 5.16 11.82 1.58
CA ILE A 89 6.55 11.69 2.10
C ILE A 89 7.57 12.60 1.38
N GLY A 90 7.15 13.42 0.42
CA GLY A 90 8.06 14.27 -0.38
C GLY A 90 8.93 13.47 -1.36
N ALA A 91 8.38 12.46 -2.02
CA ALA A 91 9.05 11.74 -3.11
C ALA A 91 9.09 12.59 -4.40
N LEU A 92 9.71 12.06 -5.47
CA LEU A 92 9.57 12.68 -6.79
C LEU A 92 8.12 12.63 -7.27
N ASP A 93 7.66 13.74 -7.84
CA ASP A 93 6.32 13.87 -8.41
C ASP A 93 6.07 12.88 -9.55
N ASP A 94 4.82 12.48 -9.72
CA ASP A 94 4.37 11.50 -10.70
C ASP A 94 2.88 11.70 -11.01
N GLU A 95 2.49 11.51 -12.28
CA GLU A 95 1.12 11.70 -12.76
C GLU A 95 0.06 10.83 -12.05
N CYS A 96 0.48 9.76 -11.37
CA CYS A 96 -0.42 8.96 -10.57
C CYS A 96 -0.89 9.64 -9.28
N TYR A 97 -0.22 10.69 -8.79
CA TYR A 97 -0.68 11.42 -7.61
C TYR A 97 -1.85 12.34 -7.98
N ARG A 98 -3.06 11.97 -7.54
CA ARG A 98 -4.32 12.66 -7.80
C ARG A 98 -5.47 11.99 -7.06
N GLU A 99 -6.63 12.62 -7.12
CA GLU A 99 -7.89 12.00 -6.73
C GLU A 99 -8.40 11.02 -7.78
N TYR A 100 -8.85 9.85 -7.31
CA TYR A 100 -9.44 8.80 -8.12
C TYR A 100 -10.93 8.67 -7.80
N ARG A 101 -11.75 8.83 -8.84
CA ARG A 101 -13.21 8.73 -8.76
C ARG A 101 -13.74 7.32 -8.99
N TYR A 102 -13.02 6.49 -9.74
CA TYR A 102 -13.48 5.18 -10.18
C TYR A 102 -12.73 4.04 -9.49
N ARG A 103 -13.51 3.06 -9.04
CA ARG A 103 -13.00 1.83 -8.41
C ARG A 103 -11.99 1.08 -9.30
N ASN A 104 -12.26 0.98 -10.60
CA ASN A 104 -11.36 0.33 -11.56
C ASN A 104 -10.03 1.08 -11.73
N ASP A 105 -9.98 2.40 -11.51
CA ASP A 105 -8.73 3.14 -11.63
C ASP A 105 -7.84 2.94 -10.39
N VAL A 106 -8.44 2.83 -9.21
CA VAL A 106 -7.73 2.40 -8.00
C VAL A 106 -7.28 0.94 -8.10
N GLU A 107 -8.07 0.05 -8.71
CA GLU A 107 -7.64 -1.33 -9.03
C GLU A 107 -6.37 -1.33 -9.90
N LYS A 108 -6.35 -0.52 -10.98
CA LYS A 108 -5.17 -0.37 -11.84
C LYS A 108 -3.99 0.22 -11.07
N LEU A 109 -4.23 1.19 -10.19
CA LEU A 109 -3.19 1.79 -9.35
C LEU A 109 -2.52 0.75 -8.45
N ILE A 110 -3.33 -0.01 -7.70
CA ILE A 110 -2.87 -1.12 -6.84
C ILE A 110 -2.11 -2.17 -7.66
N ASN A 111 -2.68 -2.58 -8.79
CA ASN A 111 -2.07 -3.55 -9.70
C ASN A 111 -0.69 -3.09 -10.19
N ASN A 112 -0.55 -1.82 -10.54
CA ASN A 112 0.69 -1.26 -11.10
C ASN A 112 1.76 -1.05 -10.01
N ILE A 113 1.40 -0.45 -8.88
CA ILE A 113 2.35 0.00 -7.85
C ILE A 113 2.72 -1.15 -6.89
N LEU A 114 1.76 -1.95 -6.44
CA LEU A 114 2.02 -3.02 -5.46
C LEU A 114 2.34 -4.36 -6.10
N PHE A 115 1.84 -4.61 -7.31
CA PHE A 115 1.88 -5.97 -7.89
C PHE A 115 2.48 -6.03 -9.29
N SER A 116 3.18 -4.99 -9.75
CA SER A 116 3.92 -4.98 -11.02
C SER A 116 3.11 -5.48 -12.22
N LYS A 117 1.82 -5.11 -12.26
CA LYS A 117 0.83 -5.49 -13.27
C LYS A 117 0.37 -6.96 -13.27
N TYR A 118 0.72 -7.73 -12.24
CA TYR A 118 0.36 -9.14 -12.15
C TYR A 118 -0.98 -9.40 -11.46
N LEU A 119 -1.56 -8.46 -10.71
CA LEU A 119 -2.80 -8.72 -9.96
C LEU A 119 -3.99 -9.00 -10.88
N ILE A 120 -4.31 -8.09 -11.80
CA ILE A 120 -5.56 -8.15 -12.59
C ILE A 120 -5.64 -9.43 -13.43
N ASN A 121 -4.50 -9.87 -13.97
CA ASN A 121 -4.41 -11.07 -14.79
C ASN A 121 -4.30 -12.36 -13.96
N ASN A 122 -4.17 -12.29 -12.64
CA ASN A 122 -3.95 -13.45 -11.76
C ASN A 122 -4.90 -13.52 -10.55
N TYR A 123 -6.09 -12.92 -10.62
CA TYR A 123 -7.12 -13.10 -9.59
C TYR A 123 -7.47 -14.58 -9.36
N PHE A 124 -7.61 -15.36 -10.44
CA PHE A 124 -8.06 -16.76 -10.38
C PHE A 124 -7.03 -17.76 -10.91
N THR A 125 -5.81 -17.32 -11.22
CA THR A 125 -4.73 -18.22 -11.64
C THR A 125 -4.30 -19.07 -10.44
N ALA A 126 -4.12 -20.38 -10.62
CA ALA A 126 -3.62 -21.24 -9.55
C ALA A 126 -2.21 -20.76 -9.11
N PRO A 127 -1.85 -20.84 -7.82
CA PRO A 127 -0.57 -20.33 -7.34
C PRO A 127 0.66 -20.84 -8.12
N ASP A 128 0.67 -22.10 -8.53
CA ASP A 128 1.78 -22.72 -9.26
C ASP A 128 1.89 -22.28 -10.73
N ASP A 129 0.79 -21.77 -11.29
CA ASP A 129 0.70 -21.30 -12.67
C ASP A 129 1.12 -19.83 -12.83
N ILE A 130 1.32 -19.09 -11.73
CA ILE A 130 1.84 -17.71 -11.75
C ILE A 130 3.36 -17.74 -12.00
N LYS A 131 3.76 -18.08 -13.23
CA LYS A 131 5.17 -18.34 -13.60
C LYS A 131 6.06 -17.10 -13.52
N ALA A 132 5.49 -15.90 -13.61
CA ALA A 132 6.24 -14.65 -13.65
C ALA A 132 6.77 -14.18 -12.29
N ILE A 133 6.28 -14.72 -11.17
CA ILE A 133 6.68 -14.33 -9.80
C ILE A 133 7.39 -15.50 -9.10
N LYS A 134 8.16 -16.30 -9.84
CA LYS A 134 8.78 -17.52 -9.27
C LYS A 134 9.90 -17.23 -8.28
N THR A 135 10.59 -16.09 -8.40
CA THR A 135 11.79 -15.78 -7.61
C THR A 135 11.55 -14.79 -6.47
N ASP A 136 10.38 -14.18 -6.39
CA ASP A 136 10.02 -13.28 -5.29
C ASP A 136 8.85 -13.84 -4.48
N SER A 137 9.18 -14.60 -3.44
CA SER A 137 8.21 -15.20 -2.53
C SER A 137 7.39 -14.15 -1.78
N VAL A 138 7.94 -12.96 -1.49
CA VAL A 138 7.25 -11.89 -0.77
C VAL A 138 6.17 -11.26 -1.64
N TYR A 139 6.49 -10.88 -2.88
CA TYR A 139 5.49 -10.37 -3.83
C TYR A 139 4.42 -11.42 -4.13
N LYS A 140 4.81 -12.68 -4.36
CA LYS A 140 3.86 -13.75 -4.67
C LYS A 140 2.90 -13.99 -3.50
N SER A 141 3.44 -14.08 -2.27
CA SER A 141 2.65 -14.28 -1.06
C SER A 141 1.65 -13.13 -0.85
N ASN A 142 2.10 -11.89 -0.98
CA ASN A 142 1.25 -10.72 -0.80
C ASN A 142 0.16 -10.59 -1.87
N LEU A 143 0.47 -10.91 -3.13
CA LEU A 143 -0.53 -10.99 -4.20
C LEU A 143 -1.59 -12.04 -3.89
N LEU A 144 -1.18 -13.27 -3.56
CA LEU A 144 -2.12 -14.36 -3.27
C LEU A 144 -2.99 -14.07 -2.06
N THR A 145 -2.43 -13.43 -1.03
CA THR A 145 -3.14 -13.02 0.18
C THR A 145 -4.21 -11.97 -0.11
N CYS A 146 -3.91 -10.98 -0.96
CA CYS A 146 -4.81 -9.85 -1.16
C CYS A 146 -5.81 -10.01 -2.30
N ARG A 147 -5.50 -10.82 -3.32
CA ARG A 147 -6.23 -10.81 -4.59
C ARG A 147 -7.74 -11.03 -4.44
N ASN A 148 -8.17 -11.90 -3.52
CA ASN A 148 -9.58 -12.17 -3.31
C ASN A 148 -10.32 -10.96 -2.73
N ALA A 149 -9.74 -10.30 -1.73
CA ALA A 149 -10.36 -9.10 -1.13
C ALA A 149 -10.35 -7.92 -2.10
N ILE A 150 -9.26 -7.74 -2.85
CA ILE A 150 -9.23 -6.68 -3.87
C ILE A 150 -10.30 -6.97 -4.92
N PHE A 151 -10.41 -8.20 -5.40
CA PHE A 151 -11.43 -8.57 -6.37
C PHE A 151 -12.87 -8.38 -5.85
N ALA A 152 -13.15 -8.84 -4.63
CA ALA A 152 -14.47 -8.68 -4.01
C ALA A 152 -14.80 -7.20 -3.82
N TRP A 153 -13.83 -6.38 -3.42
CA TRP A 153 -14.00 -4.94 -3.34
C TRP A 153 -14.23 -4.31 -4.72
N THR A 154 -13.46 -4.68 -5.74
CA THR A 154 -13.57 -4.07 -7.08
C THR A 154 -14.85 -4.45 -7.80
N ARG A 155 -15.34 -5.69 -7.64
CA ARG A 155 -16.48 -6.21 -8.41
C ARG A 155 -17.79 -6.28 -7.63
N ALA A 156 -17.73 -6.48 -6.31
CA ALA A 156 -18.91 -6.62 -5.45
C ALA A 156 -19.01 -5.52 -4.37
N GLY A 157 -18.03 -4.61 -4.26
CA GLY A 157 -18.07 -3.51 -3.29
C GLY A 157 -17.80 -3.93 -1.85
N ARG A 158 -17.40 -5.18 -1.60
CA ARG A 158 -17.15 -5.73 -0.26
C ARG A 158 -15.94 -5.04 0.39
N VAL A 159 -16.03 -4.72 1.68
CA VAL A 159 -14.99 -4.01 2.42
C VAL A 159 -14.48 -4.77 3.65
N ASP A 160 -14.98 -5.98 3.90
CA ASP A 160 -14.89 -6.65 5.21
C ASP A 160 -13.45 -6.83 5.72
N ASN A 161 -12.50 -7.21 4.85
CA ASN A 161 -11.11 -7.48 5.25
C ASN A 161 -10.05 -6.70 4.46
N ILE A 162 -10.43 -5.98 3.40
CA ILE A 162 -9.48 -5.28 2.52
C ILE A 162 -8.70 -4.21 3.28
N GLY A 163 -9.35 -3.49 4.21
CA GLY A 163 -8.69 -2.47 5.04
C GLY A 163 -7.61 -3.01 5.95
N TYR A 164 -7.66 -4.29 6.31
CA TYR A 164 -6.59 -4.93 7.10
C TYR A 164 -5.50 -5.53 6.21
N ILE A 165 -5.89 -6.36 5.23
CA ILE A 165 -4.90 -7.17 4.50
C ILE A 165 -4.10 -6.36 3.47
N LEU A 166 -4.73 -5.38 2.82
CA LEU A 166 -4.10 -4.64 1.73
C LEU A 166 -3.05 -3.64 2.23
N PRO A 167 -3.30 -2.82 3.28
CA PRO A 167 -2.24 -1.99 3.85
C PRO A 167 -1.07 -2.80 4.42
N LYS A 168 -1.35 -3.94 5.05
CA LYS A 168 -0.29 -4.84 5.54
C LYS A 168 0.60 -5.31 4.39
N ALA A 169 0.00 -5.79 3.30
CA ALA A 169 0.72 -6.21 2.11
C ALA A 169 1.49 -5.07 1.45
N ALA A 170 0.90 -3.87 1.38
CA ALA A 170 1.57 -2.69 0.85
C ALA A 170 2.86 -2.39 1.63
N LEU A 171 2.82 -2.44 2.97
CA LEU A 171 3.99 -2.21 3.81
C LEU A 171 5.07 -3.30 3.62
N GLU A 172 4.69 -4.57 3.53
CA GLU A 172 5.62 -5.67 3.24
C GLU A 172 6.29 -5.51 1.87
N VAL A 173 5.53 -5.06 0.87
CA VAL A 173 6.01 -4.76 -0.48
C VAL A 173 6.98 -3.58 -0.48
N VAL A 174 6.71 -2.51 0.29
CA VAL A 174 7.66 -1.40 0.49
C VAL A 174 8.98 -1.93 1.03
N ILE A 175 8.94 -2.72 2.10
CA ILE A 175 10.13 -3.32 2.72
C ILE A 175 10.90 -4.17 1.72
N ASN A 176 10.20 -4.96 0.89
CA ASN A 176 10.83 -5.77 -0.14
C ASN A 176 11.50 -4.91 -1.22
N SER A 177 10.86 -3.82 -1.66
CA SER A 177 11.45 -2.87 -2.62
C SER A 177 12.70 -2.18 -2.05
N ILE A 178 12.69 -1.82 -0.76
CA ILE A 178 13.89 -1.28 -0.08
C ILE A 178 15.03 -2.30 -0.13
N ARG A 179 14.75 -3.57 0.20
CA ARG A 179 15.73 -4.68 0.17
C ARG A 179 16.33 -4.89 -1.22
N LYS A 180 15.56 -4.61 -2.27
CA LYS A 180 15.97 -4.72 -3.67
C LYS A 180 16.59 -3.44 -4.25
N GLU A 181 16.78 -2.41 -3.42
CA GLU A 181 17.32 -1.11 -3.82
C GLU A 181 16.41 -0.34 -4.82
N TYR A 182 15.12 -0.68 -4.89
CA TYR A 182 14.12 0.00 -5.72
C TYR A 182 13.49 1.19 -4.99
N ILE A 183 14.32 2.17 -4.60
CA ILE A 183 13.92 3.26 -3.68
C ILE A 183 12.76 4.11 -4.22
N LYS A 184 12.80 4.51 -5.50
CA LYS A 184 11.70 5.29 -6.11
C LYS A 184 10.37 4.54 -6.08
N LEU A 185 10.41 3.21 -6.27
CA LEU A 185 9.23 2.37 -6.19
C LEU A 185 8.77 2.23 -4.74
N ALA A 186 9.69 2.02 -3.79
CA ALA A 186 9.38 1.93 -2.36
C ALA A 186 8.69 3.22 -1.85
N GLN A 187 9.14 4.39 -2.31
CA GLN A 187 8.51 5.68 -2.00
C GLN A 187 7.05 5.74 -2.48
N LYS A 188 6.80 5.41 -3.76
CA LYS A 188 5.44 5.35 -4.32
C LYS A 188 4.56 4.34 -3.60
N GLN A 189 5.10 3.17 -3.29
CA GLN A 189 4.39 2.12 -2.55
C GLN A 189 4.04 2.57 -1.13
N LEU A 190 4.90 3.37 -0.48
CA LEU A 190 4.65 3.89 0.85
C LEU A 190 3.59 5.01 0.85
N ASN A 191 3.61 5.90 -0.13
CA ASN A 191 2.52 6.86 -0.33
C ASN A 191 1.19 6.12 -0.54
N LEU A 192 1.20 5.03 -1.32
CA LEU A 192 -0.01 4.23 -1.54
C LEU A 192 -0.47 3.52 -0.26
N TYR A 193 0.45 3.05 0.59
CA TYR A 193 0.12 2.53 1.92
C TYR A 193 -0.65 3.55 2.77
N PHE A 194 -0.24 4.82 2.78
CA PHE A 194 -0.96 5.87 3.52
C PHE A 194 -2.35 6.14 2.92
N ALA A 195 -2.44 6.27 1.59
CA ALA A 195 -3.72 6.47 0.89
C ALA A 195 -4.71 5.31 1.15
N LEU A 196 -4.23 4.07 1.16
CA LEU A 196 -5.03 2.88 1.48
C LEU A 196 -5.57 2.92 2.92
N ASN A 197 -4.76 3.32 3.90
CA ASN A 197 -5.21 3.45 5.29
C ASN A 197 -6.21 4.59 5.47
N LYS A 198 -5.97 5.75 4.82
CA LYS A 198 -6.93 6.87 4.79
C LYS A 198 -8.28 6.40 4.26
N TYR A 199 -8.28 5.74 3.11
CA TYR A 199 -9.50 5.31 2.44
C TYR A 199 -10.26 4.19 3.17
N PHE A 200 -9.59 3.09 3.52
CA PHE A 200 -10.26 1.90 4.05
C PHE A 200 -10.43 1.92 5.57
N ASN A 201 -9.50 2.54 6.29
CA ASN A 201 -9.47 2.53 7.75
C ASN A 201 -9.81 3.88 8.38
N LYS A 202 -10.07 4.91 7.56
CA LYS A 202 -10.29 6.30 8.01
C LYS A 202 -9.15 6.81 8.90
N GLN A 203 -7.95 6.27 8.67
CA GLN A 203 -6.76 6.65 9.41
C GLN A 203 -6.08 7.78 8.65
N GLU A 204 -6.36 9.00 9.08
CA GLU A 204 -5.67 10.19 8.56
C GLU A 204 -4.17 10.12 8.87
N ASN A 205 -3.38 10.76 8.01
CA ASN A 205 -1.94 10.87 8.15
C ASN A 205 -1.53 12.34 8.09
N ASP A 206 -1.34 12.95 9.27
CA ASP A 206 -0.82 14.32 9.39
C ASP A 206 0.71 14.37 9.19
N MET A 207 1.16 13.87 8.04
CA MET A 207 2.59 13.81 7.71
C MET A 207 3.18 15.21 7.58
N GLU A 208 2.40 16.17 7.07
CA GLU A 208 2.81 17.56 6.95
C GLU A 208 3.02 18.18 8.34
N GLY A 209 2.04 18.08 9.25
CA GLY A 209 2.16 18.58 10.61
C GLY A 209 3.31 17.94 11.38
N ILE A 210 3.52 16.63 11.25
CA ILE A 210 4.66 15.92 11.86
C ILE A 210 5.99 16.45 11.32
N ARG A 211 6.10 16.67 10.00
CA ARG A 211 7.32 17.19 9.37
C ARG A 211 7.62 18.62 9.81
N GLU A 212 6.62 19.51 9.81
CA GLU A 212 6.79 20.89 10.26
C GLU A 212 7.16 20.97 11.74
N SER A 213 6.47 20.21 12.59
CA SER A 213 6.79 20.11 14.02
C SER A 213 8.26 19.72 14.23
N LEU A 214 8.70 18.62 13.60
CA LEU A 214 10.08 18.17 13.73
C LEU A 214 11.07 19.16 13.12
N ARG A 215 10.76 19.80 12.00
CA ARG A 215 11.61 20.82 11.38
C ARG A 215 11.87 21.98 12.33
N THR A 216 10.83 22.49 13.00
CA THR A 216 10.99 23.52 14.03
C THR A 216 11.87 23.03 15.18
N LYS A 217 11.62 21.81 15.67
CA LYS A 217 12.33 21.24 16.82
C LYS A 217 13.81 21.00 16.56
N VAL A 218 14.19 20.50 15.37
CA VAL A 218 15.61 20.23 15.04
C VAL A 218 16.42 21.51 14.83
N ASN A 219 15.78 22.60 14.38
CA ASN A 219 16.44 23.90 14.17
C ASN A 219 16.53 24.76 15.45
N SER A 220 15.78 24.41 16.49
CA SER A 220 15.75 25.14 17.76
C SER A 220 17.12 25.24 18.46
N GLU A 221 17.33 26.36 19.16
CA GLU A 221 18.47 26.54 20.06
C GLU A 221 18.29 25.81 21.39
N HIS A 222 17.05 25.66 21.83
CA HIS A 222 16.69 24.95 23.05
C HIS A 222 16.24 23.53 22.74
N GLN A 223 16.45 22.65 23.72
CA GLN A 223 16.03 21.27 23.65
C GLN A 223 14.50 21.16 23.66
N ASN A 224 13.95 20.53 22.62
CA ASN A 224 12.53 20.23 22.51
C ASN A 224 12.26 18.77 22.93
N VAL A 225 11.00 18.34 22.80
CA VAL A 225 10.55 16.97 23.07
C VAL A 225 9.76 16.41 21.90
N ILE A 226 9.82 15.09 21.74
CA ILE A 226 8.89 14.35 20.90
C ILE A 226 7.57 14.19 21.66
N GLU A 227 6.46 14.44 20.97
CA GLU A 227 5.14 14.54 21.58
C GLU A 227 4.35 13.22 21.52
N ASN A 228 4.62 12.37 20.53
CA ASN A 228 3.86 11.15 20.32
C ASN A 228 4.64 10.08 19.52
N ASP A 229 4.07 8.88 19.46
CA ASP A 229 4.66 7.71 18.83
C ASP A 229 4.86 7.85 17.30
N LEU A 230 4.03 8.64 16.61
CA LEU A 230 4.15 8.87 15.17
C LEU A 230 5.35 9.77 14.88
N GLU A 231 5.46 10.89 15.60
CA GLU A 231 6.60 11.79 15.55
C GLU A 231 7.90 11.06 15.97
N TYR A 232 7.84 10.24 17.02
CA TYR A 232 8.95 9.37 17.44
C TYR A 232 9.42 8.45 16.32
N SER A 233 8.49 7.71 15.72
CA SER A 233 8.82 6.72 14.69
C SER A 233 9.41 7.39 13.45
N PHE A 234 8.85 8.52 13.03
CA PHE A 234 9.39 9.33 11.93
C PHE A 234 10.80 9.86 12.23
N ALA A 235 11.02 10.43 13.42
CA ALA A 235 12.32 10.93 13.87
C ALA A 235 13.39 9.82 13.87
N VAL A 236 13.03 8.61 14.30
CA VAL A 236 13.91 7.43 14.24
C VAL A 236 14.30 7.12 12.79
N GLY A 237 13.34 7.13 11.86
CA GLY A 237 13.62 6.92 10.43
C GLY A 237 14.65 7.91 9.86
N GLN A 238 14.49 9.19 10.23
CA GLN A 238 15.39 10.27 9.83
C GLN A 238 16.82 10.07 10.38
N ILE A 239 16.96 9.66 11.64
CA ILE A 239 18.26 9.31 12.24
C ILE A 239 18.90 8.13 11.53
N ILE A 240 18.14 7.07 11.24
CA ILE A 240 18.64 5.86 10.57
C ILE A 240 19.19 6.22 9.18
N TYR A 241 18.44 7.01 8.40
CA TYR A 241 18.90 7.47 7.10
C TYR A 241 20.19 8.27 7.22
N PHE A 242 20.23 9.26 8.12
CA PHE A 242 21.42 10.08 8.32
C PHE A 242 22.64 9.23 8.67
N LEU A 243 22.53 8.34 9.66
CA LEU A 243 23.64 7.45 10.06
C LEU A 243 24.10 6.54 8.91
N GLN A 244 23.19 6.09 8.05
CA GLN A 244 23.54 5.27 6.89
C GLN A 244 24.38 6.05 5.87
N THR A 245 24.10 7.33 5.66
CA THR A 245 24.90 8.15 4.72
C THR A 245 26.35 8.35 5.18
N LYS A 246 26.61 8.28 6.50
CA LYS A 246 27.95 8.38 7.12
C LYS A 246 28.80 7.11 6.96
N SER A 247 28.27 6.11 6.29
CA SER A 247 29.03 4.90 5.96
C SER A 247 29.98 5.14 4.77
N LYS A 248 31.29 4.97 4.99
CA LYS A 248 32.34 4.93 3.95
C LYS A 248 32.37 3.63 3.11
N ALA A 249 31.47 2.69 3.36
CA ALA A 249 31.46 1.43 2.62
C ALA A 249 31.24 1.70 1.12
N LYS A 250 32.11 1.13 0.26
CA LYS A 250 32.01 1.24 -1.22
C LYS A 250 30.62 0.87 -1.75
N LYS A 251 29.92 -0.04 -1.06
CA LYS A 251 28.50 -0.35 -1.28
C LYS A 251 27.72 0.04 -0.03
N ARG A 252 26.95 1.13 -0.11
CA ARG A 252 25.98 1.51 0.93
C ARG A 252 24.76 0.57 0.82
N THR A 253 24.90 -0.67 1.29
CA THR A 253 23.80 -1.65 1.18
C THR A 253 22.65 -1.31 2.11
N GLN A 254 21.43 -1.62 1.67
CA GLN A 254 20.21 -1.48 2.45
C GLN A 254 20.08 -2.54 3.57
N ASP A 255 21.11 -3.37 3.80
CA ASP A 255 21.26 -4.22 5.00
C ASP A 255 21.23 -3.40 6.30
N PHE A 256 21.51 -2.10 6.19
CA PHE A 256 21.42 -1.15 7.28
C PHE A 256 19.99 -1.04 7.81
N ILE A 257 19.06 -0.56 7.01
CA ILE A 257 17.66 -0.34 7.41
C ILE A 257 16.95 -1.66 7.75
N ASN A 258 17.34 -2.77 7.12
CA ASN A 258 16.81 -4.10 7.42
C ASN A 258 17.00 -4.52 8.89
N GLN A 259 18.05 -4.01 9.56
CA GLN A 259 18.30 -4.29 10.97
C GLN A 259 17.34 -3.53 11.90
N PHE A 260 16.64 -2.52 11.40
CA PHE A 260 15.70 -1.70 12.17
C PHE A 260 14.23 -2.04 11.88
N ILE A 261 13.89 -2.34 10.62
CA ILE A 261 12.50 -2.60 10.17
C ILE A 261 11.81 -3.74 10.92
N ILE A 262 12.55 -4.70 11.48
CA ILE A 262 11.97 -5.81 12.23
C ILE A 262 11.76 -5.51 13.72
N ILE A 263 12.34 -4.43 14.22
CA ILE A 263 12.32 -4.11 15.64
C ILE A 263 10.95 -3.51 16.00
N ARG A 264 10.35 -4.03 17.07
CA ARG A 264 9.07 -3.55 17.62
C ARG A 264 9.19 -3.02 19.06
N ASN A 265 10.32 -3.31 19.71
CA ASN A 265 10.59 -2.90 21.08
C ASN A 265 11.53 -1.68 21.10
N ASP A 266 11.12 -0.61 21.80
CA ASP A 266 11.88 0.63 21.91
C ASP A 266 13.29 0.44 22.48
N ALA A 267 13.44 -0.32 23.57
CA ALA A 267 14.74 -0.53 24.20
C ALA A 267 15.72 -1.23 23.24
N VAL A 268 15.23 -2.21 22.48
CA VAL A 268 16.02 -2.88 21.43
C VAL A 268 16.37 -1.88 20.31
N LEU A 269 15.42 -1.05 19.90
CA LEU A 269 15.60 -0.05 18.84
C LEU A 269 16.67 0.98 19.23
N LYS A 270 16.55 1.62 20.40
CA LYS A 270 17.51 2.60 20.92
C LYS A 270 18.89 1.99 21.14
N ASN A 271 18.97 0.78 21.69
CA ASN A 271 20.25 0.08 21.81
C ASN A 271 20.92 -0.13 20.44
N LYS A 272 20.14 -0.47 19.42
CA LYS A 272 20.64 -0.59 18.05
C LYS A 272 21.07 0.76 17.48
N LEU A 273 20.29 1.82 17.68
CA LEU A 273 20.65 3.19 17.28
C LEU A 273 21.98 3.63 17.91
N ARG A 274 22.18 3.41 19.22
CA ARG A 274 23.42 3.72 19.93
C ARG A 274 24.63 2.97 19.36
N GLN A 275 24.47 1.68 19.04
CA GLN A 275 25.54 0.89 18.40
C GLN A 275 25.93 1.48 17.04
N PHE A 276 24.93 1.88 16.25
CA PHE A 276 25.16 2.48 14.95
C PHE A 276 25.77 3.88 15.05
N TYR A 277 25.28 4.71 15.97
CA TYR A 277 25.90 6.01 16.25
C TYR A 277 27.40 5.86 16.58
N ARG A 278 27.77 4.96 17.51
CA ARG A 278 29.18 4.69 17.83
C ARG A 278 30.00 4.22 16.64
N ARG A 279 29.37 3.51 15.70
CA ARG A 279 30.04 3.00 14.51
C ARG A 279 30.30 4.09 13.47
N TYR A 280 29.44 5.09 13.35
CA TYR A 280 29.46 6.06 12.25
C TYR A 280 29.78 7.50 12.67
N ASN A 281 29.89 7.78 13.97
CA ASN A 281 30.18 9.12 14.49
C ASN A 281 31.57 9.69 14.10
N TYR A 282 32.47 8.87 13.55
CA TYR A 282 33.78 9.32 13.07
C TYR A 282 33.71 10.29 11.88
N GLU A 283 32.59 10.36 11.16
CA GLU A 283 32.33 11.36 10.10
C GLU A 283 31.45 12.53 10.56
N MET A 284 31.15 12.60 11.85
CA MET A 284 30.27 13.63 12.41
C MET A 284 31.09 14.73 13.07
N THR A 285 30.61 15.96 12.97
CA THR A 285 31.25 17.10 13.65
C THR A 285 30.43 17.50 14.87
N ILE A 286 31.07 18.26 15.77
CA ILE A 286 30.38 18.85 16.92
C ILE A 286 29.29 19.83 16.45
N GLU A 287 29.36 20.30 15.21
CA GLU A 287 28.46 21.27 14.61
C GLU A 287 27.22 20.65 13.96
N ASP A 288 27.08 19.31 13.97
CA ASP A 288 25.87 18.59 13.52
C ASP A 288 24.67 18.81 14.49
N LYS A 289 24.29 20.06 14.73
CA LYS A 289 23.31 20.50 15.75
C LYS A 289 21.94 19.84 15.55
N ARG A 290 21.46 19.77 14.31
CA ARG A 290 20.16 19.15 14.00
C ARG A 290 20.11 17.67 14.33
N PHE A 291 21.18 16.92 13.99
CA PHE A 291 21.28 15.53 14.39
C PHE A 291 21.28 15.40 15.91
N LYS A 292 22.08 16.21 16.61
CA LYS A 292 22.17 16.17 18.09
C LYS A 292 20.82 16.44 18.74
N ASN A 293 20.10 17.45 18.26
CA ASN A 293 18.76 17.78 18.73
C ASN A 293 17.81 16.59 18.50
N LEU A 294 17.75 16.05 17.29
CA LEU A 294 16.85 14.94 16.96
C LEU A 294 17.20 13.66 17.76
N TYR A 295 18.48 13.31 17.82
CA TYR A 295 18.97 12.14 18.55
C TYR A 295 18.69 12.26 20.05
N GLY A 296 18.94 13.44 20.65
CA GLY A 296 18.62 13.70 22.05
C GLY A 296 17.13 13.58 22.36
N MET A 297 16.26 14.11 21.49
CA MET A 297 14.81 13.98 21.63
C MET A 297 14.36 12.51 21.58
N VAL A 298 14.87 11.73 20.62
CA VAL A 298 14.57 10.29 20.48
C VAL A 298 15.00 9.50 21.71
N GLU A 299 16.20 9.77 22.25
CA GLU A 299 16.71 9.08 23.45
C GLU A 299 15.86 9.39 24.71
N LEU A 300 15.34 10.62 24.82
CA LEU A 300 14.56 11.06 25.99
C LEU A 300 13.06 10.74 25.92
N TYR A 301 12.55 10.30 24.77
CA TYR A 301 11.15 9.88 24.66
C TYR A 301 10.96 8.50 25.31
N LEU A 302 10.48 8.45 26.55
CA LEU A 302 10.42 7.22 27.36
C LEU A 302 9.11 6.41 27.18
N ASN A 303 8.01 7.06 26.83
CA ASN A 303 6.67 6.46 26.84
C ASN A 303 6.27 5.94 25.46
N VAL A 304 7.10 5.08 24.86
CA VAL A 304 6.80 4.49 23.54
C VAL A 304 5.70 3.43 23.67
N GLY A 305 4.51 3.71 23.16
CA GLY A 305 3.43 2.73 23.08
C GLY A 305 3.63 1.75 21.91
N LYS A 306 3.99 2.29 20.74
CA LYS A 306 4.20 1.53 19.50
C LYS A 306 5.23 2.21 18.60
N ILE A 307 6.12 1.41 18.00
CA ILE A 307 6.93 1.86 16.85
C ILE A 307 6.09 1.71 15.57
N ASP A 308 5.61 2.82 15.03
CA ASP A 308 4.86 2.82 13.78
C ASP A 308 5.80 2.65 12.59
N GLN A 309 5.67 1.51 11.91
CA GLN A 309 6.56 1.15 10.80
C GLN A 309 6.31 2.00 9.55
N GLY A 310 5.08 2.46 9.31
CA GLY A 310 4.79 3.37 8.21
C GLY A 310 5.52 4.68 8.40
N MET A 311 5.42 5.27 9.60
CA MET A 311 6.11 6.51 9.96
C MET A 311 7.63 6.36 9.98
N LEU A 312 8.16 5.25 10.50
CA LEU A 312 9.60 4.96 10.47
C LEU A 312 10.12 4.91 9.04
N LEU A 313 9.42 4.19 8.15
CA LEU A 313 9.80 4.13 6.74
C LEU A 313 9.62 5.47 6.03
N ALA A 314 8.64 6.29 6.42
CA ALA A 314 8.46 7.63 5.87
C ALA A 314 9.62 8.54 6.25
N GLY A 315 10.05 8.52 7.52
CA GLY A 315 11.23 9.24 7.98
C GLY A 315 12.52 8.75 7.31
N TYR A 316 12.57 7.47 6.92
CA TYR A 316 13.73 6.88 6.26
C TYR A 316 13.79 7.17 4.74
N LEU A 317 12.66 7.08 4.04
CA LEU A 317 12.56 7.19 2.58
C LEU A 317 12.30 8.62 2.08
N GLY A 318 11.69 9.46 2.91
CA GLY A 318 11.39 10.84 2.57
C GLY A 318 12.62 11.74 2.64
N GLU A 319 12.43 13.02 2.33
CA GLU A 319 13.48 14.02 2.51
C GLU A 319 13.89 14.11 3.98
N ASN A 320 15.19 14.31 4.21
CA ASN A 320 15.77 14.28 5.54
C ASN A 320 16.02 15.69 6.08
N LEU A 321 15.34 16.04 7.18
CA LEU A 321 15.36 17.35 7.83
C LEU A 321 16.76 17.74 8.35
N ILE A 322 17.62 16.75 8.61
CA ILE A 322 18.99 17.02 9.06
C ILE A 322 19.82 17.65 7.92
N TYR A 323 19.51 17.39 6.66
CA TYR A 323 20.21 17.93 5.48
C TYR A 323 19.57 19.16 4.84
N GLU A 324 18.42 19.63 5.33
CA GLU A 324 17.84 20.86 4.79
C GLU A 324 18.85 22.02 4.91
N LYS A 325 18.88 22.97 3.99
CA LYS A 325 19.72 24.16 4.19
C LYS A 325 19.11 25.04 5.29
N GLY A 326 19.93 25.70 6.09
CA GLY A 326 19.42 26.69 7.03
C GLY A 326 18.90 27.92 6.27
N GLU A 327 17.89 28.62 6.78
CA GLU A 327 17.48 29.93 6.23
C GLU A 327 18.64 30.93 6.18
N LYS A 328 19.65 30.76 7.06
CA LYS A 328 20.87 31.59 7.10
C LYS A 328 21.95 31.22 6.07
N GLU A 329 21.79 30.13 5.32
CA GLU A 329 22.75 29.70 4.29
C GLU A 329 22.30 30.07 2.86
N ASN A 330 21.15 30.73 2.72
CA ASN A 330 20.62 31.25 1.45
C ASN A 330 20.93 32.75 1.25
N GLY A 331 21.97 33.27 1.92
CA GLY A 331 22.39 34.67 1.86
C GLY A 331 23.72 34.86 1.15
#